data_AF-A0A662FVR4-F1
#
_entry.id   AF-A0A662FVR4-F1
#
_cell.length_a   1.000
_cell.length_b   1.000
_cell.length_c   1.000
_cell.angle_alpha   90.00
_cell.angle_beta   90.00
_cell.angle_gamma   90.00
#
_symmetry.space_group_name_H-M   'P 1'
#
loop_
_entity.id
_entity.type
_entity.pdbx_description
1 polymer ?
#
loop_
_entity_poly.entity_id
_entity_poly.type
_entity_poly.pdbx_seq_one_letter_code
_entity_poly.pdbx_strand_id
1 'polypeptide(L)'
;MTHSHGEMEEFEVEIVDEIRKSIADDLNNFYRKVFRGRGKDDFYWYIVSANPKLFPISGTQHYLGAGFIGLRLGYFLGFNEYKLIVAFLGGLFHDFNKWYKTVDEMKKNVFERFEVTRLYNIITDILGDKKAENAFYDAIEIGLKLESGGMPRILQKVSEVVRLGDILTGDRACWSLTVCIDRIMSSFSNISIKNIFPVFIGKQRPLIPLISEVVEHELESQGGIPLLSTPEGMLFLTKERIIDVENIYKKIAEYVSSSIELSEEKEGKGRIIKLGPIKEVLDGRRKLATTSGVYRSIAGYSLKDIDATFEYTRMRGALEDLRLLIVVLANIYRKDPNKREKEEERLKRFIMELQALIPDIKIDVTKIEVALRKLYERLKELDRDSLLRLAERSSNFIKNEMIRYRTIEPSLLIEKIATYINIGYQKKKLLEKPGRGSTCSICRDTVILEKSLTSFLQELKKGVIGRINISELFHSDLQGKPEKIGSIEQVKKLPVCETCYFEVIVAPKHIGYMDGLWAYVLTYYPVIPIDLLKTLRYTAEEITGITR
;
A
#
# COMPACT_ATOMS: atom_id res chain seq x y z
N MET A 1 18.38 -7.48 -43.27
CA MET A 1 18.92 -8.36 -42.21
C MET A 1 18.94 -7.56 -40.92
N THR A 2 17.80 -7.49 -40.25
CA THR A 2 17.57 -6.77 -38.98
C THR A 2 16.41 -7.49 -38.30
N HIS A 3 16.70 -8.62 -37.67
CA HIS A 3 15.84 -9.35 -36.72
C HIS A 3 16.81 -10.04 -35.76
N SER A 4 16.86 -9.62 -34.48
CA SER A 4 17.39 -10.43 -33.36
C SER A 4 17.46 -9.72 -31.99
N HIS A 5 17.04 -8.47 -31.80
CA HIS A 5 17.11 -7.84 -30.46
C HIS A 5 15.80 -7.84 -29.66
N GLY A 6 14.62 -7.87 -30.31
CA GLY A 6 13.33 -7.94 -29.61
C GLY A 6 12.94 -9.34 -29.11
N GLU A 7 13.18 -10.38 -29.92
CA GLU A 7 12.76 -11.76 -29.58
C GLU A 7 13.62 -12.39 -28.46
N MET A 8 14.88 -11.97 -28.31
CA MET A 8 15.75 -12.43 -27.22
C MET A 8 15.38 -11.81 -25.86
N GLU A 9 14.92 -10.56 -25.83
CA GLU A 9 14.48 -9.90 -24.59
C GLU A 9 13.13 -10.43 -24.09
N GLU A 10 12.21 -10.85 -24.96
CA GLU A 10 10.94 -11.48 -24.56
C GLU A 10 11.13 -12.91 -24.01
N PHE A 11 12.03 -13.71 -24.59
CA PHE A 11 12.25 -15.11 -24.19
C PHE A 11 13.07 -15.27 -22.89
N GLU A 12 14.04 -14.38 -22.62
CA GLU A 12 14.84 -14.45 -21.38
C GLU A 12 14.06 -13.96 -20.13
N VAL A 13 13.00 -13.16 -20.30
CA VAL A 13 12.04 -12.83 -19.23
C VAL A 13 11.20 -14.05 -18.84
N GLU A 14 10.97 -14.98 -19.78
CA GLU A 14 10.20 -16.21 -19.58
C GLU A 14 10.87 -17.16 -18.56
N ILE A 15 12.20 -17.37 -18.65
CA ILE A 15 12.94 -18.28 -17.76
C ILE A 15 12.83 -17.87 -16.29
N VAL A 16 12.97 -16.57 -15.99
CA VAL A 16 12.90 -16.11 -14.60
C VAL A 16 11.49 -16.31 -14.03
N ASP A 17 10.47 -16.04 -14.83
CA ASP A 17 9.08 -16.24 -14.43
C ASP A 17 8.71 -17.71 -14.29
N GLU A 18 9.22 -18.59 -15.15
CA GLU A 18 9.02 -20.04 -15.05
C GLU A 18 9.65 -20.61 -13.78
N ILE A 19 10.93 -20.26 -13.49
CA ILE A 19 11.61 -20.65 -12.25
C ILE A 19 10.85 -20.12 -11.03
N ARG A 20 10.41 -18.87 -11.07
CA ARG A 20 9.64 -18.24 -9.98
C ARG A 20 8.34 -18.99 -9.70
N LYS A 21 7.55 -19.26 -10.75
CA LYS A 21 6.28 -19.99 -10.66
C LYS A 21 6.48 -21.42 -10.16
N SER A 22 7.49 -22.13 -10.67
CA SER A 22 7.76 -23.51 -10.26
C SER A 22 8.14 -23.60 -8.79
N ILE A 23 8.95 -22.66 -8.28
CA ILE A 23 9.30 -22.60 -6.86
C ILE A 23 8.05 -22.31 -6.01
N ALA A 24 7.16 -21.42 -6.47
CA ALA A 24 5.94 -21.11 -5.73
C ALA A 24 5.02 -22.35 -5.63
N ASP A 25 4.87 -23.10 -6.72
CA ASP A 25 4.11 -24.36 -6.75
C ASP A 25 4.73 -25.42 -5.84
N ASP A 26 6.06 -25.56 -5.88
CA ASP A 26 6.77 -26.50 -5.02
C ASP A 26 6.65 -26.11 -3.54
N LEU A 27 6.77 -24.83 -3.19
CA LEU A 27 6.57 -24.33 -1.83
C LEU A 27 5.13 -24.54 -1.35
N ASN A 28 4.14 -24.30 -2.20
CA ASN A 28 2.72 -24.59 -1.91
C ASN A 28 2.52 -26.08 -1.56
N ASN A 29 3.07 -26.96 -2.39
CA ASN A 29 3.02 -28.40 -2.16
C ASN A 29 3.76 -28.80 -0.88
N PHE A 30 4.94 -28.23 -0.63
CA PHE A 30 5.72 -28.43 0.58
C PHE A 30 4.93 -28.05 1.83
N TYR A 31 4.38 -26.83 1.90
CA TYR A 31 3.62 -26.39 3.08
C TYR A 31 2.38 -27.24 3.31
N ARG A 32 1.66 -27.65 2.25
CA ARG A 32 0.54 -28.61 2.36
C ARG A 32 0.98 -29.96 2.95
N LYS A 33 2.17 -30.46 2.60
CA LYS A 33 2.76 -31.68 3.21
C LYS A 33 3.17 -31.45 4.67
N VAL A 34 3.75 -30.29 5.00
CA VAL A 34 4.14 -29.92 6.37
C VAL A 34 2.92 -29.90 7.30
N PHE A 35 1.81 -29.30 6.88
CA PHE A 35 0.55 -29.30 7.66
C PHE A 35 0.02 -30.72 7.95
N ARG A 36 0.42 -31.71 7.14
CA ARG A 36 0.07 -33.13 7.29
C ARG A 36 1.17 -33.95 8.00
N GLY A 37 2.22 -33.32 8.50
CA GLY A 37 3.35 -33.97 9.18
C GLY A 37 4.32 -34.73 8.25
N ARG A 38 4.30 -34.46 6.93
CA ARG A 38 5.08 -35.20 5.91
C ARG A 38 6.16 -34.37 5.20
N GLY A 39 6.56 -33.23 5.77
CA GLY A 39 7.47 -32.29 5.09
C GLY A 39 8.96 -32.68 5.07
N LYS A 40 9.42 -33.56 5.99
CA LYS A 40 10.86 -33.82 6.19
C LYS A 40 11.57 -34.52 5.02
N ASP A 41 10.82 -35.23 4.20
CA ASP A 41 11.36 -35.95 3.03
C ASP A 41 11.42 -35.09 1.76
N ASP A 42 10.88 -33.87 1.82
CA ASP A 42 10.86 -32.93 0.72
C ASP A 42 12.21 -32.20 0.55
N PHE A 43 12.57 -31.85 -0.67
CA PHE A 43 13.77 -31.06 -0.97
C PHE A 43 13.76 -29.71 -0.25
N TYR A 44 12.61 -29.02 -0.22
CA TYR A 44 12.48 -27.70 0.39
C TYR A 44 12.64 -27.71 1.91
N TRP A 45 12.60 -28.90 2.54
CA TRP A 45 12.93 -29.02 3.96
C TRP A 45 14.36 -28.55 4.25
N TYR A 46 15.34 -28.85 3.38
CA TYR A 46 16.73 -28.41 3.57
C TYR A 46 16.87 -26.88 3.58
N ILE A 47 16.03 -26.20 2.80
CA ILE A 47 16.04 -24.74 2.66
C ILE A 47 15.30 -24.10 3.85
N VAL A 48 14.07 -24.50 4.10
CA VAL A 48 13.18 -23.84 5.08
C VAL A 48 13.60 -24.13 6.53
N SER A 49 14.17 -25.30 6.81
CA SER A 49 14.58 -25.66 8.18
C SER A 49 15.95 -25.13 8.59
N ALA A 50 16.70 -24.55 7.66
CA ALA A 50 18.04 -24.07 7.92
C ALA A 50 18.08 -22.61 8.41
N ASN A 51 19.04 -22.33 9.30
CA ASN A 51 19.41 -20.98 9.72
C ASN A 51 20.89 -20.74 9.35
N PRO A 52 21.17 -20.22 8.13
CA PRO A 52 22.54 -20.17 7.59
C PRO A 52 23.47 -19.20 8.30
N LYS A 53 22.93 -18.12 8.89
CA LYS A 53 23.71 -17.01 9.43
C LYS A 53 23.36 -16.77 10.92
N LEU A 54 24.22 -16.01 11.62
CA LEU A 54 24.08 -15.74 13.06
C LEU A 54 22.97 -14.73 13.41
N PHE A 55 22.49 -13.99 12.41
CA PHE A 55 21.37 -13.05 12.51
C PHE A 55 20.10 -13.74 11.99
N PRO A 56 18.88 -13.27 12.33
CA PRO A 56 17.62 -13.94 11.97
C PRO A 56 17.31 -13.82 10.47
N ILE A 57 18.08 -14.52 9.63
CA ILE A 57 17.89 -14.67 8.19
C ILE A 57 17.48 -16.12 7.96
N SER A 58 16.28 -16.35 7.42
CA SER A 58 15.83 -17.72 7.14
C SER A 58 16.61 -18.33 5.98
N GLY A 59 16.74 -19.67 5.95
CA GLY A 59 17.30 -20.35 4.79
C GLY A 59 16.52 -20.06 3.50
N THR A 60 15.19 -19.90 3.58
CA THR A 60 14.37 -19.44 2.45
C THR A 60 14.84 -18.10 1.90
N GLN A 61 15.09 -17.11 2.77
CA GLN A 61 15.58 -15.80 2.36
C GLN A 61 17.00 -15.88 1.80
N HIS A 62 17.87 -16.67 2.40
CA HIS A 62 19.29 -16.70 2.02
C HIS A 62 19.55 -17.52 0.77
N TYR A 63 19.11 -18.79 0.72
CA TYR A 63 19.45 -19.69 -0.38
C TYR A 63 18.67 -19.38 -1.66
N LEU A 64 17.33 -19.29 -1.56
CA LEU A 64 16.53 -18.87 -2.72
C LEU A 64 16.83 -17.41 -3.07
N GLY A 65 17.13 -16.58 -2.07
CA GLY A 65 17.50 -15.19 -2.33
C GLY A 65 18.78 -15.08 -3.14
N ALA A 66 19.86 -15.73 -2.71
CA ALA A 66 21.11 -15.76 -3.45
C ALA A 66 20.92 -16.35 -4.86
N GLY A 67 20.06 -17.36 -5.00
CA GLY A 67 19.65 -17.92 -6.31
C GLY A 67 19.00 -16.88 -7.22
N PHE A 68 17.97 -16.16 -6.74
CA PHE A 68 17.29 -15.13 -7.52
C PHE A 68 18.18 -13.93 -7.85
N ILE A 69 19.04 -13.48 -6.92
CA ILE A 69 20.08 -12.48 -7.21
C ILE A 69 20.98 -12.98 -8.33
N GLY A 70 21.44 -14.24 -8.22
CA GLY A 70 22.33 -14.84 -9.19
C GLY A 70 21.72 -14.90 -10.59
N LEU A 71 20.45 -15.29 -10.65
CA LEU A 71 19.65 -15.34 -11.87
C LEU A 71 19.49 -13.96 -12.52
N ARG A 72 19.07 -12.94 -11.75
CA ARG A 72 18.82 -11.58 -12.27
C ARG A 72 20.10 -10.85 -12.67
N LEU A 73 21.18 -10.99 -11.90
CA LEU A 73 22.48 -10.45 -12.28
C LEU A 73 23.07 -11.17 -13.49
N GLY A 74 22.96 -12.50 -13.56
CA GLY A 74 23.37 -13.25 -14.73
C GLY A 74 22.64 -12.78 -15.99
N TYR A 75 21.33 -12.57 -15.89
CA TYR A 75 20.50 -12.05 -16.98
C TYR A 75 20.92 -10.63 -17.40
N PHE A 76 21.16 -9.76 -16.42
CA PHE A 76 21.67 -8.42 -16.68
C PHE A 76 23.01 -8.44 -17.43
N LEU A 77 23.91 -9.37 -17.05
CA LEU A 77 25.24 -9.52 -17.61
C LEU A 77 25.27 -10.32 -18.94
N GLY A 78 24.12 -10.75 -19.46
CA GLY A 78 24.01 -11.47 -20.73
C GLY A 78 24.50 -12.93 -20.67
N PHE A 79 24.26 -13.62 -19.56
CA PHE A 79 24.51 -15.07 -19.48
C PHE A 79 23.49 -15.84 -20.29
N ASN A 80 23.94 -16.91 -20.96
CA ASN A 80 23.02 -17.85 -21.62
C ASN A 80 22.27 -18.71 -20.59
N GLU A 81 21.20 -19.39 -21.04
CA GLU A 81 20.29 -20.20 -20.22
C GLU A 81 21.01 -21.15 -19.27
N TYR A 82 22.02 -21.88 -19.77
CA TYR A 82 22.81 -22.79 -18.95
C TYR A 82 23.47 -22.07 -17.77
N LYS A 83 24.15 -20.95 -18.04
CA LYS A 83 24.82 -20.17 -16.99
C LYS A 83 23.85 -19.48 -16.05
N LEU A 84 22.66 -19.09 -16.52
CA LEU A 84 21.60 -18.55 -15.68
C LEU A 84 21.12 -19.58 -14.66
N ILE A 85 20.85 -20.81 -15.12
CA ILE A 85 20.42 -21.91 -14.27
C ILE A 85 21.54 -22.33 -13.30
N VAL A 86 22.79 -22.40 -13.76
CA VAL A 86 23.94 -22.68 -12.87
C VAL A 86 24.13 -21.56 -11.85
N ALA A 87 23.89 -20.30 -12.19
CA ALA A 87 23.93 -19.18 -11.23
C ALA A 87 22.83 -19.32 -10.18
N PHE A 88 21.60 -19.63 -10.60
CA PHE A 88 20.47 -19.82 -9.71
C PHE A 88 20.71 -21.00 -8.74
N LEU A 89 21.06 -22.18 -9.27
CA LEU A 89 21.35 -23.37 -8.47
C LEU A 89 22.61 -23.19 -7.61
N GLY A 90 23.63 -22.49 -8.12
CA GLY A 90 24.82 -22.14 -7.37
C GLY A 90 24.47 -21.28 -6.15
N GLY A 91 23.57 -20.31 -6.30
CA GLY A 91 23.02 -19.54 -5.18
C GLY A 91 22.19 -20.40 -4.22
N LEU A 92 21.47 -21.41 -4.72
CA LEU A 92 20.71 -22.34 -3.87
C LEU A 92 21.62 -23.24 -3.03
N PHE A 93 22.74 -23.70 -3.61
CA PHE A 93 23.62 -24.71 -3.01
C PHE A 93 24.89 -24.15 -2.37
N HIS A 94 25.19 -22.84 -2.49
CA HIS A 94 26.50 -22.30 -2.12
C HIS A 94 26.96 -22.63 -0.68
N ASP A 95 26.00 -22.76 0.25
CA ASP A 95 26.22 -23.03 1.66
C ASP A 95 25.64 -24.41 2.08
N PHE A 96 25.56 -25.39 1.17
CA PHE A 96 24.92 -26.69 1.44
C PHE A 96 25.50 -27.44 2.66
N ASN A 97 26.75 -27.15 3.06
CA ASN A 97 27.34 -27.69 4.29
C ASN A 97 26.52 -27.33 5.54
N LYS A 98 25.81 -26.19 5.52
CA LYS A 98 24.88 -25.76 6.58
C LYS A 98 23.60 -26.58 6.62
N TRP A 99 23.34 -27.40 5.61
CA TRP A 99 22.29 -28.42 5.61
C TRP A 99 22.74 -29.73 6.27
N TYR A 100 23.98 -29.78 6.77
CA TYR A 100 24.64 -30.98 7.28
C TYR A 100 24.72 -32.10 6.23
N LYS A 101 25.06 -31.70 4.99
CA LYS A 101 25.23 -32.60 3.84
C LYS A 101 26.63 -32.55 3.29
N THR A 102 27.15 -33.73 2.96
CA THR A 102 28.42 -33.92 2.25
C THR A 102 28.22 -33.80 0.74
N VAL A 103 29.32 -33.67 -0.01
CA VAL A 103 29.29 -33.64 -1.49
C VAL A 103 28.63 -34.89 -2.08
N ASP A 104 28.94 -36.06 -1.53
CA ASP A 104 28.41 -37.32 -2.03
C ASP A 104 26.90 -37.44 -1.74
N GLU A 105 26.44 -36.94 -0.60
CA GLU A 105 25.00 -36.84 -0.31
C GLU A 105 24.30 -35.82 -1.22
N MET A 106 24.96 -34.71 -1.55
CA MET A 106 24.43 -33.72 -2.49
C MET A 106 24.22 -34.34 -3.88
N LYS A 107 25.21 -35.11 -4.37
CA LYS A 107 25.18 -35.74 -5.69
C LYS A 107 24.24 -36.94 -5.81
N LYS A 108 23.74 -37.48 -4.69
CA LYS A 108 22.82 -38.64 -4.65
C LYS A 108 21.51 -38.26 -3.99
N ASN A 109 21.46 -38.31 -2.66
CA ASN A 109 20.23 -38.17 -1.87
C ASN A 109 19.53 -36.82 -2.07
N VAL A 110 20.28 -35.72 -2.22
CA VAL A 110 19.68 -34.39 -2.46
C VAL A 110 19.26 -34.26 -3.91
N PHE A 111 20.05 -34.76 -4.85
CA PHE A 111 19.70 -34.80 -6.27
C PHE A 111 18.40 -35.57 -6.51
N GLU A 112 18.26 -36.79 -5.99
CA GLU A 112 17.04 -37.61 -6.10
C GLU A 112 15.78 -36.87 -5.57
N ARG A 113 15.94 -36.10 -4.50
CA ARG A 113 14.85 -35.28 -3.94
C ARG A 113 14.58 -34.02 -4.78
N PHE A 114 15.60 -33.49 -5.44
CA PHE A 114 15.48 -32.34 -6.33
C PHE A 114 14.84 -32.72 -7.66
N GLU A 115 15.16 -33.89 -8.22
CA GLU A 115 14.63 -34.39 -9.49
C GLU A 115 13.10 -34.50 -9.51
N VAL A 116 12.48 -34.73 -8.36
CA VAL A 116 11.02 -34.82 -8.23
C VAL A 116 10.31 -33.47 -8.08
N THR A 117 11.04 -32.35 -8.09
CA THR A 117 10.48 -30.99 -7.95
C THR A 117 9.95 -30.46 -9.28
N ARG A 118 8.98 -29.54 -9.23
CA ARG A 118 8.53 -28.81 -10.43
C ARG A 118 9.66 -27.96 -10.99
N LEU A 119 10.51 -27.38 -10.13
CA LEU A 119 11.70 -26.63 -10.53
C LEU A 119 12.65 -27.46 -11.40
N TYR A 120 12.95 -28.70 -11.03
CA TYR A 120 13.82 -29.56 -11.86
C TYR A 120 13.20 -29.90 -13.22
N ASN A 121 11.88 -30.14 -13.25
CA ASN A 121 11.18 -30.38 -14.51
C ASN A 121 11.30 -29.16 -15.45
N ILE A 122 11.09 -27.95 -14.95
CA ILE A 122 11.27 -26.72 -15.75
C ILE A 122 12.72 -26.55 -16.24
N ILE A 123 13.71 -26.79 -15.37
CA ILE A 123 15.12 -26.73 -15.76
C ILE A 123 15.43 -27.74 -16.87
N THR A 124 14.82 -28.91 -16.80
CA THR A 124 14.96 -29.99 -17.79
C THR A 124 14.27 -29.64 -19.10
N ASP A 125 13.08 -29.02 -19.05
CA ASP A 125 12.38 -28.54 -20.25
C ASP A 125 13.20 -27.48 -21.00
N ILE A 126 13.91 -26.60 -20.28
CA ILE A 126 14.77 -25.55 -20.85
C ILE A 126 16.07 -26.12 -21.43
N LEU A 127 16.80 -26.93 -20.65
CA LEU A 127 18.16 -27.35 -21.01
C LEU A 127 18.26 -28.73 -21.67
N GLY A 128 17.27 -29.58 -21.46
CA GLY A 128 17.32 -31.03 -21.67
C GLY A 128 18.02 -31.79 -20.52
N ASP A 129 17.63 -33.04 -20.30
CA ASP A 129 18.01 -33.90 -19.16
C ASP A 129 19.49 -33.82 -18.80
N LYS A 130 20.37 -34.10 -19.78
CA LYS A 130 21.82 -34.18 -19.55
C LYS A 130 22.42 -32.83 -19.15
N LYS A 131 21.92 -31.73 -19.71
CA LYS A 131 22.43 -30.40 -19.35
C LYS A 131 21.87 -29.93 -18.01
N ALA A 132 20.64 -30.30 -17.65
CA ALA A 132 20.07 -30.06 -16.34
C ALA A 132 20.88 -30.76 -15.23
N GLU A 133 21.23 -32.02 -15.43
CA GLU A 133 22.10 -32.78 -14.52
C GLU A 133 23.50 -32.14 -14.40
N ASN A 134 24.13 -31.78 -15.53
CA ASN A 134 25.42 -31.09 -15.50
C ASN A 134 25.35 -29.75 -14.75
N ALA A 135 24.27 -28.98 -14.94
CA ALA A 135 24.08 -27.70 -14.26
C ALA A 135 23.99 -27.88 -12.73
N PHE A 136 23.35 -28.96 -12.27
CA PHE A 136 23.32 -29.32 -10.85
C PHE A 136 24.71 -29.62 -10.29
N TYR A 137 25.52 -30.41 -11.01
CA TYR A 137 26.88 -30.72 -10.58
C TYR A 137 27.82 -29.50 -10.60
N ASP A 138 27.72 -28.66 -11.63
CA ASP A 138 28.47 -27.41 -11.72
C ASP A 138 28.09 -26.47 -10.55
N ALA A 139 26.81 -26.43 -10.16
CA ALA A 139 26.36 -25.65 -9.01
C ALA A 139 26.91 -26.17 -7.67
N ILE A 140 27.03 -27.50 -7.49
CA ILE A 140 27.71 -28.08 -6.32
C ILE A 140 29.20 -27.72 -6.31
N GLU A 141 29.86 -27.78 -7.47
CA GLU A 141 31.26 -27.35 -7.59
C GLU A 141 31.41 -25.87 -7.21
N ILE A 142 30.44 -25.03 -7.61
CA ILE A 142 30.43 -23.62 -7.21
C ILE A 142 30.36 -23.51 -5.69
N GLY A 143 29.42 -24.19 -5.03
CA GLY A 143 29.28 -24.12 -3.57
C GLY A 143 30.52 -24.60 -2.81
N LEU A 144 31.20 -25.62 -3.32
CA LEU A 144 32.44 -26.12 -2.72
C LEU A 144 33.61 -25.13 -2.80
N LYS A 145 33.71 -24.42 -3.91
CA LYS A 145 34.87 -23.59 -4.25
C LYS A 145 34.65 -22.09 -4.05
N LEU A 146 33.45 -21.68 -3.61
CA LEU A 146 33.09 -20.28 -3.50
C LEU A 146 34.01 -19.50 -2.55
N GLU A 147 34.35 -20.10 -1.41
CA GLU A 147 35.26 -19.55 -0.39
C GLU A 147 36.72 -19.97 -0.61
N SER A 148 36.96 -21.22 -1.03
CA SER A 148 38.31 -21.82 -1.10
C SER A 148 39.07 -21.49 -2.38
N GLY A 149 38.40 -20.98 -3.43
CA GLY A 149 39.00 -20.62 -4.71
C GLY A 149 39.20 -21.83 -5.65
N GLY A 150 39.99 -21.66 -6.71
CA GLY A 150 40.29 -22.73 -7.67
C GLY A 150 39.12 -23.09 -8.63
N MET A 151 38.28 -22.10 -8.95
CA MET A 151 37.14 -22.25 -9.86
C MET A 151 37.58 -22.56 -11.30
N PRO A 152 36.96 -23.56 -11.95
CA PRO A 152 37.14 -23.78 -13.39
C PRO A 152 36.82 -22.53 -14.19
N ARG A 153 37.58 -22.29 -15.28
CA ARG A 153 37.45 -21.09 -16.11
C ARG A 153 36.01 -20.85 -16.61
N ILE A 154 35.27 -21.92 -16.89
CA ILE A 154 33.88 -21.82 -17.38
C ILE A 154 32.90 -21.31 -16.30
N LEU A 155 33.20 -21.57 -15.01
CA LEU A 155 32.36 -21.22 -13.87
C LEU A 155 32.78 -19.91 -13.17
N GLN A 156 33.97 -19.37 -13.46
CA GLN A 156 34.50 -18.17 -12.79
C GLN A 156 33.51 -16.99 -12.80
N LYS A 157 33.00 -16.62 -13.98
CA LYS A 157 32.00 -15.53 -14.10
C LYS A 157 30.70 -15.82 -13.34
N VAL A 158 30.26 -17.08 -13.33
CA VAL A 158 29.05 -17.49 -12.60
C VAL A 158 29.28 -17.41 -11.10
N SER A 159 30.46 -17.84 -10.63
CA SER A 159 30.84 -17.80 -9.22
C SER A 159 30.93 -16.39 -8.65
N GLU A 160 31.31 -15.39 -9.45
CA GLU A 160 31.32 -13.97 -9.04
C GLU A 160 29.91 -13.49 -8.70
N VAL A 161 28.95 -13.84 -9.56
CA VAL A 161 27.53 -13.52 -9.38
C VAL A 161 26.93 -14.25 -8.16
N VAL A 162 27.24 -15.54 -8.00
CA VAL A 162 26.80 -16.33 -6.84
C VAL A 162 27.39 -15.79 -5.53
N ARG A 163 28.68 -15.42 -5.53
CA ARG A 163 29.34 -14.81 -4.37
C ARG A 163 28.68 -13.50 -3.98
N LEU A 164 28.36 -12.65 -4.95
CA LEU A 164 27.64 -11.41 -4.65
C LEU A 164 26.24 -11.71 -4.09
N GLY A 165 25.54 -12.72 -4.62
CA GLY A 165 24.27 -13.20 -4.07
C GLY A 165 24.35 -13.54 -2.57
N ASP A 166 25.28 -14.42 -2.18
CA ASP A 166 25.53 -14.79 -0.78
C ASP A 166 25.86 -13.58 0.09
N ILE A 167 26.73 -12.69 -0.40
CA ILE A 167 27.11 -11.46 0.31
C ILE A 167 25.91 -10.54 0.54
N LEU A 168 25.07 -10.34 -0.48
CA LEU A 168 23.93 -9.42 -0.41
C LEU A 168 22.86 -9.96 0.53
N THR A 169 22.55 -11.25 0.48
CA THR A 169 21.50 -11.86 1.33
C THR A 169 21.99 -12.25 2.73
N GLY A 170 23.30 -12.41 2.91
CA GLY A 170 23.90 -12.92 4.15
C GLY A 170 24.51 -11.88 5.09
N ASP A 171 24.89 -10.70 4.60
CA ASP A 171 25.57 -9.67 5.40
C ASP A 171 24.61 -8.59 5.92
N ARG A 172 24.71 -8.29 7.23
CA ARG A 172 23.96 -7.22 7.89
C ARG A 172 24.24 -5.84 7.29
N ALA A 173 25.45 -5.59 6.79
CA ALA A 173 25.77 -4.31 6.16
C ALA A 173 24.93 -4.05 4.92
N CYS A 174 24.53 -5.12 4.21
CA CYS A 174 23.68 -5.03 3.02
C CYS A 174 22.23 -4.64 3.33
N TRP A 175 21.82 -4.55 4.60
CA TRP A 175 20.51 -4.00 4.94
C TRP A 175 20.37 -2.53 4.50
N SER A 176 21.49 -1.85 4.27
CA SER A 176 21.50 -0.57 3.57
C SER A 176 21.49 -0.76 2.05
N LEU A 177 20.56 -0.07 1.38
CA LEU A 177 20.45 -0.07 -0.07
C LEU A 177 21.72 0.50 -0.71
N THR A 178 22.31 1.53 -0.08
CA THR A 178 23.55 2.15 -0.57
C THR A 178 24.71 1.17 -0.55
N VAL A 179 24.85 0.39 0.53
CA VAL A 179 25.89 -0.65 0.63
C VAL A 179 25.70 -1.74 -0.44
N CYS A 180 24.45 -2.12 -0.73
CA CYS A 180 24.16 -3.05 -1.84
C CYS A 180 24.66 -2.50 -3.18
N ILE A 181 24.34 -1.24 -3.48
CA ILE A 181 24.72 -0.57 -4.73
C ILE A 181 26.25 -0.53 -4.86
N ASP A 182 26.96 -0.13 -3.80
CA ASP A 182 28.42 -0.07 -3.78
C ASP A 182 29.04 -1.45 -4.04
N ARG A 183 28.50 -2.53 -3.42
CA ARG A 183 28.99 -3.90 -3.61
C ARG A 183 28.76 -4.41 -5.02
N ILE A 184 27.61 -4.12 -5.62
CA ILE A 184 27.29 -4.49 -7.00
C ILE A 184 28.26 -3.79 -7.96
N MET A 185 28.41 -2.48 -7.85
CA MET A 185 29.30 -1.70 -8.72
C MET A 185 30.77 -2.07 -8.54
N SER A 186 31.20 -2.40 -7.32
CA SER A 186 32.58 -2.81 -7.04
C SER A 186 32.88 -4.23 -7.56
N SER A 187 31.86 -5.08 -7.68
CA SER A 187 32.01 -6.47 -8.11
C SER A 187 32.03 -6.61 -9.64
N PHE A 188 31.43 -5.67 -10.37
CA PHE A 188 31.30 -5.74 -11.83
C PHE A 188 31.68 -4.43 -12.52
N SER A 189 32.81 -4.43 -13.21
CA SER A 189 33.32 -3.27 -13.97
C SER A 189 32.38 -2.74 -15.06
N ASN A 190 31.48 -3.60 -15.55
CA ASN A 190 30.49 -3.33 -16.58
C ASN A 190 29.13 -2.86 -16.01
N ILE A 191 28.98 -2.75 -14.69
CA ILE A 191 27.82 -2.12 -14.05
C ILE A 191 28.23 -0.74 -13.55
N SER A 192 27.60 0.31 -14.08
CA SER A 192 27.84 1.69 -13.69
C SER A 192 26.60 2.30 -13.00
N ILE A 193 26.74 3.51 -12.45
CA ILE A 193 25.62 4.24 -11.83
C ILE A 193 24.43 4.44 -12.79
N LYS A 194 24.68 4.47 -14.12
CA LYS A 194 23.63 4.59 -15.13
C LYS A 194 22.72 3.36 -15.20
N ASN A 195 23.24 2.20 -14.76
CA ASN A 195 22.52 0.94 -14.75
C ASN A 195 21.78 0.70 -13.43
N ILE A 196 22.05 1.51 -12.40
CA ILE A 196 21.46 1.37 -11.06
C ILE A 196 20.25 2.29 -10.95
N PHE A 197 19.10 1.70 -10.65
CA PHE A 197 17.86 2.45 -10.46
C PHE A 197 17.24 2.16 -9.09
N PRO A 198 17.61 2.93 -8.05
CA PRO A 198 17.08 2.73 -6.71
C PRO A 198 15.76 3.44 -6.50
N VAL A 199 14.95 2.84 -5.63
CA VAL A 199 13.75 3.42 -5.05
C VAL A 199 13.99 3.51 -3.54
N PHE A 200 14.32 4.68 -3.03
CA PHE A 200 14.49 4.87 -1.59
C PHE A 200 13.14 5.13 -0.93
N ILE A 201 12.84 4.37 0.11
CA ILE A 201 11.68 4.56 0.96
C ILE A 201 12.18 5.26 2.23
N GLY A 202 11.71 6.48 2.44
CA GLY A 202 12.00 7.30 3.61
C GLY A 202 11.23 6.82 4.84
N LYS A 203 10.32 7.66 5.34
CA LYS A 203 9.53 7.32 6.54
C LYS A 203 8.51 6.24 6.20
N GLN A 204 8.54 5.13 6.95
CA GLN A 204 7.54 4.06 6.84
C GLN A 204 6.13 4.59 7.14
N ARG A 205 5.19 4.24 6.28
CA ARG A 205 3.79 4.72 6.30
C ARG A 205 2.84 3.62 5.82
N PRO A 206 1.57 3.60 6.27
CA PRO A 206 0.54 2.72 5.71
C PRO A 206 0.38 2.84 4.19
N LEU A 207 0.67 4.01 3.62
CA LEU A 207 0.63 4.20 2.17
C LEU A 207 1.74 3.44 1.42
N ILE A 208 2.91 3.20 2.04
CA ILE A 208 4.07 2.61 1.35
C ILE A 208 3.74 1.26 0.72
N PRO A 209 3.18 0.26 1.43
CA PRO A 209 2.84 -1.02 0.80
C PRO A 209 1.92 -0.89 -0.42
N LEU A 210 1.00 0.07 -0.41
CA LEU A 210 0.04 0.29 -1.50
C LEU A 210 0.72 0.82 -2.76
N ILE A 211 1.69 1.71 -2.59
CA ILE A 211 2.35 2.37 -3.72
C ILE A 211 3.59 1.60 -4.17
N SER A 212 4.22 0.80 -3.30
CA SER A 212 5.38 -0.02 -3.66
C SER A 212 5.05 -1.03 -4.77
N GLU A 213 3.87 -1.66 -4.73
CA GLU A 213 3.42 -2.57 -5.79
C GLU A 213 3.22 -1.86 -7.13
N VAL A 214 2.67 -0.64 -7.11
CA VAL A 214 2.52 0.19 -8.31
C VAL A 214 3.89 0.61 -8.85
N VAL A 215 4.81 1.04 -7.97
CA VAL A 215 6.17 1.43 -8.36
C VAL A 215 6.91 0.24 -8.99
N GLU A 216 6.84 -0.94 -8.37
CA GLU A 216 7.44 -2.17 -8.89
C GLU A 216 6.90 -2.50 -10.29
N HIS A 217 5.57 -2.56 -10.44
CA HIS A 217 4.93 -2.86 -11.72
C HIS A 217 5.31 -1.86 -12.82
N GLU A 218 5.23 -0.56 -12.52
CA GLU A 218 5.55 0.47 -13.51
C GLU A 218 7.04 0.46 -13.88
N LEU A 219 7.95 0.19 -12.93
CA LEU A 219 9.37 0.07 -13.23
C LEU A 219 9.66 -1.12 -14.14
N GLU A 220 9.07 -2.28 -13.87
CA GLU A 220 9.23 -3.48 -14.69
C GLU A 220 8.64 -3.28 -16.09
N SER A 221 7.47 -2.65 -16.20
CA SER A 221 6.85 -2.32 -17.50
C SER A 221 7.72 -1.42 -18.38
N GLN A 222 8.59 -0.62 -17.75
CA GLN A 222 9.54 0.27 -18.40
C GLN A 222 10.93 -0.37 -18.62
N GLY A 223 11.06 -1.69 -18.40
CA GLY A 223 12.29 -2.45 -18.62
C GLY A 223 13.24 -2.46 -17.41
N GLY A 224 12.79 -2.05 -16.24
CA GLY A 224 13.53 -2.20 -14.99
C GLY A 224 13.61 -3.67 -14.59
N ILE A 225 14.83 -4.18 -14.41
CA ILE A 225 15.07 -5.55 -13.97
C ILE A 225 15.06 -5.56 -12.44
N PRO A 226 14.08 -6.21 -11.79
CA PRO A 226 14.00 -6.23 -10.33
C PRO A 226 15.17 -7.02 -9.77
N LEU A 227 15.82 -6.49 -8.73
CA LEU A 227 16.96 -7.16 -8.10
C LEU A 227 16.67 -7.47 -6.63
N LEU A 228 16.49 -6.45 -5.79
CA LEU A 228 16.35 -6.64 -4.35
C LEU A 228 15.55 -5.55 -3.67
N SER A 229 15.04 -5.87 -2.48
CA SER A 229 14.45 -4.96 -1.52
C SER A 229 15.21 -5.04 -0.20
N THR A 230 15.35 -3.90 0.46
CA THR A 230 15.88 -3.72 1.80
C THR A 230 14.90 -2.89 2.63
N PRO A 231 15.13 -2.71 3.95
CA PRO A 231 14.34 -1.79 4.76
C PRO A 231 14.38 -0.33 4.27
N GLU A 232 15.42 0.07 3.52
CA GLU A 232 15.61 1.41 2.98
C GLU A 232 14.95 1.60 1.61
N GLY A 233 14.53 0.53 0.92
CA GLY A 233 13.98 0.66 -0.42
C GLY A 233 14.17 -0.54 -1.34
N MET A 234 14.01 -0.32 -2.63
CA MET A 234 14.15 -1.33 -3.69
C MET A 234 15.26 -0.95 -4.67
N LEU A 235 15.86 -1.93 -5.31
CA LEU A 235 16.88 -1.75 -6.34
C LEU A 235 16.49 -2.49 -7.61
N PHE A 236 16.53 -1.77 -8.72
CA PHE A 236 16.34 -2.26 -10.07
C PHE A 236 17.60 -2.00 -10.89
N LEU A 237 17.84 -2.83 -11.90
CA LEU A 237 18.87 -2.63 -12.91
C LEU A 237 18.24 -2.19 -14.24
N THR A 238 18.92 -1.34 -15.00
CA THR A 238 18.50 -0.93 -16.36
C THR A 238 19.64 -1.12 -17.36
N LYS A 239 19.33 -1.74 -18.51
CA LYS A 239 20.32 -1.98 -19.57
C LYS A 239 20.65 -0.66 -20.27
N GLU A 240 19.68 0.00 -20.91
CA GLU A 240 19.88 1.31 -21.57
C GLU A 240 18.62 2.20 -21.63
N ARG A 241 17.47 1.73 -21.08
CA ARG A 241 16.18 2.43 -21.18
C ARG A 241 16.03 3.49 -20.09
N ILE A 242 15.66 4.71 -20.48
CA ILE A 242 15.39 5.81 -19.53
C ILE A 242 13.99 5.59 -18.96
N ILE A 243 13.92 5.38 -17.65
CA ILE A 243 12.67 5.23 -16.90
C ILE A 243 12.02 6.61 -16.74
N ASP A 244 10.74 6.71 -17.15
CA ASP A 244 9.89 7.88 -16.96
C ASP A 244 9.33 7.88 -15.52
N VAL A 245 10.08 8.53 -14.64
CA VAL A 245 9.72 8.72 -13.24
C VAL A 245 8.47 9.58 -13.06
N GLU A 246 8.25 10.57 -13.93
CA GLU A 246 7.06 11.43 -13.83
C GLU A 246 5.79 10.63 -14.10
N ASN A 247 5.82 9.75 -15.10
CA ASN A 247 4.72 8.83 -15.37
C ASN A 247 4.46 7.87 -14.20
N ILE A 248 5.51 7.35 -13.55
CA ILE A 248 5.35 6.50 -12.36
C ILE A 248 4.60 7.25 -11.26
N TYR A 249 4.99 8.50 -10.96
CA TYR A 249 4.27 9.29 -9.96
C TYR A 249 2.81 9.58 -10.36
N LYS A 250 2.54 9.85 -11.64
CA LYS A 250 1.16 10.01 -12.15
C LYS A 250 0.35 8.74 -11.93
N LYS A 251 0.90 7.58 -12.24
CA LYS A 251 0.25 6.27 -12.05
C LYS A 251 -0.04 5.98 -10.59
N ILE A 252 0.89 6.30 -9.69
CA ILE A 252 0.65 6.23 -8.24
C ILE A 252 -0.54 7.12 -7.85
N ALA A 253 -0.59 8.36 -8.34
CA ALA A 253 -1.65 9.30 -8.01
C ALA A 253 -3.02 8.87 -8.56
N GLU A 254 -3.06 8.34 -9.78
CA GLU A 254 -4.25 7.76 -10.40
C GLU A 254 -4.77 6.56 -9.60
N TYR A 255 -3.88 5.62 -9.24
CA TYR A 255 -4.22 4.45 -8.44
C TYR A 255 -4.79 4.86 -7.08
N VAL A 256 -4.13 5.81 -6.43
CA VAL A 256 -4.58 6.34 -5.16
C VAL A 256 -5.91 7.10 -5.26
N SER A 257 -6.12 7.89 -6.31
CA SER A 257 -7.32 8.73 -6.44
C SER A 257 -8.55 7.90 -6.85
N SER A 258 -8.42 6.99 -7.82
CA SER A 258 -9.48 6.08 -8.26
C SER A 258 -10.02 5.21 -7.12
N SER A 259 -9.14 4.84 -6.19
CA SER A 259 -9.47 4.13 -4.97
C SER A 259 -10.47 4.88 -4.08
N ILE A 260 -10.44 6.22 -4.06
CA ILE A 260 -11.42 7.03 -3.33
C ILE A 260 -12.80 6.85 -3.97
N GLU A 261 -12.89 6.92 -5.30
CA GLU A 261 -14.13 6.85 -6.08
C GLU A 261 -14.78 5.45 -6.03
N LEU A 262 -14.01 4.39 -6.33
CA LEU A 262 -14.48 2.99 -6.29
C LEU A 262 -14.91 2.56 -4.88
N SER A 263 -14.31 3.15 -3.85
CA SER A 263 -14.62 2.82 -2.46
C SER A 263 -15.98 3.33 -1.98
N GLU A 264 -16.58 4.29 -2.68
CA GLU A 264 -17.92 4.78 -2.40
C GLU A 264 -19.00 3.83 -2.97
N GLU A 265 -18.64 3.00 -3.97
CA GLU A 265 -19.55 2.01 -4.58
C GLU A 265 -19.57 0.65 -3.86
N LYS A 266 -18.50 0.23 -3.16
CA LYS A 266 -18.39 -1.11 -2.54
C LYS A 266 -18.87 -1.25 -1.08
N GLU A 267 -19.20 -0.16 -0.36
CA GLU A 267 -19.67 -0.27 1.04
C GLU A 267 -20.98 -1.09 1.16
N GLY A 268 -21.22 -1.77 2.27
CA GLY A 268 -22.49 -2.49 2.51
C GLY A 268 -23.73 -1.57 2.54
N LYS A 269 -24.87 -2.06 3.07
CA LYS A 269 -26.07 -1.21 3.25
C LYS A 269 -25.73 -0.01 4.16
N GLY A 270 -25.89 1.21 3.66
CA GLY A 270 -25.66 2.46 4.40
C GLY A 270 -26.50 2.53 5.68
N ARG A 271 -26.01 3.25 6.69
CA ARG A 271 -26.72 3.42 7.97
C ARG A 271 -27.74 4.54 7.83
N ILE A 272 -28.97 4.29 8.24
CA ILE A 272 -30.03 5.31 8.25
C ILE A 272 -29.73 6.36 9.32
N ILE A 273 -29.65 7.62 8.89
CA ILE A 273 -29.46 8.77 9.78
C ILE A 273 -30.74 9.00 10.58
N LYS A 274 -30.62 9.11 11.91
CA LYS A 274 -31.78 9.32 12.80
C LYS A 274 -32.36 10.73 12.60
N LEU A 275 -33.58 10.82 12.09
CA LEU A 275 -34.25 12.11 11.86
C LEU A 275 -34.96 12.66 13.12
N GLY A 276 -35.56 11.79 13.93
CA GLY A 276 -36.39 12.19 15.09
C GLY A 276 -35.77 13.20 16.08
N PRO A 277 -34.49 13.09 16.47
CA PRO A 277 -33.90 14.00 17.45
C PRO A 277 -33.91 15.48 17.04
N ILE A 278 -33.85 15.81 15.75
CA ILE A 278 -33.95 17.20 15.30
C ILE A 278 -35.36 17.76 15.50
N LYS A 279 -36.40 16.92 15.41
CA LYS A 279 -37.79 17.35 15.55
C LYS A 279 -38.06 17.95 16.92
N GLU A 280 -37.54 17.34 17.98
CA GLU A 280 -37.65 17.88 19.35
C GLU A 280 -36.99 19.26 19.49
N VAL A 281 -35.94 19.53 18.71
CA VAL A 281 -35.34 20.86 18.65
C VAL A 281 -36.27 21.82 17.91
N LEU A 282 -36.79 21.44 16.75
CA LEU A 282 -37.70 22.26 15.94
C LEU A 282 -38.99 22.61 16.68
N ASP A 283 -39.49 21.69 17.51
CA ASP A 283 -40.68 21.85 18.37
C ASP A 283 -40.41 22.68 19.64
N GLY A 284 -39.16 23.06 19.92
CA GLY A 284 -38.81 23.84 21.13
C GLY A 284 -38.65 23.03 22.41
N ARG A 285 -38.74 21.70 22.33
CA ARG A 285 -38.62 20.80 23.49
C ARG A 285 -37.17 20.61 23.93
N ARG A 286 -36.20 20.80 23.02
CA ARG A 286 -34.76 20.70 23.30
C ARG A 286 -33.97 21.82 22.63
N LYS A 287 -32.80 22.15 23.20
CA LYS A 287 -31.84 23.07 22.58
C LYS A 287 -30.99 22.34 21.54
N LEU A 288 -30.60 23.01 20.45
CA LEU A 288 -29.79 22.39 19.39
C LEU A 288 -28.49 21.74 19.90
N ALA A 289 -27.85 22.34 20.92
CA ALA A 289 -26.62 21.83 21.53
C ALA A 289 -26.74 20.39 22.07
N THR A 290 -27.95 19.97 22.49
CA THR A 290 -28.20 18.62 23.02
C THR A 290 -28.15 17.53 21.95
N THR A 291 -28.24 17.91 20.67
CA THR A 291 -28.13 16.98 19.51
C THR A 291 -26.73 16.91 18.93
N SER A 292 -25.76 17.60 19.55
CA SER A 292 -24.37 17.68 19.06
C SER A 292 -23.69 16.32 18.95
N GLY A 293 -23.93 15.40 19.89
CA GLY A 293 -23.42 14.03 19.85
C GLY A 293 -24.18 13.11 18.89
N VAL A 294 -25.39 13.48 18.48
CA VAL A 294 -26.23 12.70 17.55
C VAL A 294 -25.83 12.98 16.11
N TYR A 295 -25.68 14.26 15.75
CA TYR A 295 -25.35 14.68 14.39
C TYR A 295 -23.90 15.10 14.28
N ARG A 296 -23.11 14.49 13.40
CA ARG A 296 -21.74 14.90 13.10
C ARG A 296 -21.70 15.89 11.93
N SER A 297 -20.51 16.40 11.58
CA SER A 297 -20.29 17.12 10.32
C SER A 297 -20.29 16.14 9.15
N ILE A 298 -20.16 16.65 7.92
CA ILE A 298 -20.07 15.85 6.69
C ILE A 298 -18.95 14.77 6.74
N ALA A 299 -17.88 14.99 7.51
CA ALA A 299 -16.80 14.02 7.71
C ALA A 299 -17.24 12.76 8.49
N GLY A 300 -18.36 12.83 9.22
CA GLY A 300 -18.84 11.74 10.07
C GLY A 300 -19.72 10.69 9.39
N TYR A 301 -20.07 10.86 8.10
CA TYR A 301 -21.02 10.03 7.36
C TYR A 301 -20.40 9.47 6.07
N SER A 302 -20.90 8.38 5.49
CA SER A 302 -20.57 7.96 4.12
C SER A 302 -21.59 8.48 3.09
N LEU A 303 -21.25 8.47 1.80
CA LEU A 303 -22.24 8.80 0.77
C LEU A 303 -23.45 7.86 0.83
N LYS A 304 -23.20 6.57 1.12
CA LYS A 304 -24.27 5.57 1.29
C LYS A 304 -25.19 5.86 2.45
N ASP A 305 -24.72 6.49 3.52
CA ASP A 305 -25.61 6.92 4.62
C ASP A 305 -26.62 7.96 4.12
N ILE A 306 -26.19 8.88 3.24
CA ILE A 306 -27.05 9.89 2.62
C ILE A 306 -28.03 9.22 1.65
N ASP A 307 -27.54 8.36 0.76
CA ASP A 307 -28.37 7.66 -0.23
C ASP A 307 -29.39 6.73 0.45
N ALA A 308 -28.95 5.91 1.42
CA ALA A 308 -29.85 5.00 2.14
C ALA A 308 -30.91 5.76 2.93
N THR A 309 -30.55 6.89 3.55
CA THR A 309 -31.52 7.73 4.27
C THR A 309 -32.51 8.38 3.29
N PHE A 310 -32.03 8.93 2.18
CA PHE A 310 -32.88 9.51 1.13
C PHE A 310 -33.86 8.47 0.57
N GLU A 311 -33.36 7.31 0.14
CA GLU A 311 -34.19 6.22 -0.41
C GLU A 311 -35.22 5.72 0.60
N TYR A 312 -34.82 5.56 1.87
CA TYR A 312 -35.74 5.20 2.94
C TYR A 312 -36.88 6.22 3.08
N THR A 313 -36.56 7.51 3.10
CA THR A 313 -37.58 8.57 3.20
C THR A 313 -38.44 8.70 1.94
N ARG A 314 -37.86 8.47 0.76
CA ARG A 314 -38.57 8.52 -0.53
C ARG A 314 -39.62 7.41 -0.64
N MET A 315 -39.23 6.17 -0.31
CA MET A 315 -40.08 4.99 -0.48
C MET A 315 -41.08 4.78 0.66
N ARG A 316 -40.70 5.11 1.90
CA ARG A 316 -41.47 4.74 3.10
C ARG A 316 -41.80 5.93 4.03
N GLY A 317 -41.24 7.11 3.76
CA GLY A 317 -41.39 8.26 4.64
C GLY A 317 -42.72 8.99 4.47
N ALA A 318 -43.25 9.49 5.58
CA ALA A 318 -44.31 10.50 5.52
C ALA A 318 -43.74 11.83 4.96
N LEU A 319 -44.60 12.76 4.56
CA LEU A 319 -44.17 14.12 4.15
C LEU A 319 -43.25 14.76 5.21
N GLU A 320 -43.53 14.47 6.47
CA GLU A 320 -42.74 14.88 7.62
C GLU A 320 -41.28 14.39 7.56
N ASP A 321 -41.03 13.15 7.13
CA ASP A 321 -39.68 12.60 7.08
C ASP A 321 -38.84 13.28 5.99
N LEU A 322 -39.45 13.65 4.86
CA LEU A 322 -38.77 14.43 3.80
C LEU A 322 -38.37 15.83 4.31
N ARG A 323 -39.26 16.49 5.06
CA ARG A 323 -38.98 17.81 5.68
C ARG A 323 -37.83 17.70 6.67
N LEU A 324 -37.90 16.71 7.56
CA LEU A 324 -36.87 16.48 8.57
C LEU A 324 -35.53 16.09 7.92
N LEU A 325 -35.52 15.31 6.84
CA LEU A 325 -34.31 14.99 6.10
C LEU A 325 -33.59 16.25 5.61
N ILE A 326 -34.30 17.16 4.94
CA ILE A 326 -33.71 18.42 4.43
C ILE A 326 -33.09 19.23 5.59
N VAL A 327 -33.79 19.32 6.72
CA VAL A 327 -33.31 20.06 7.90
C VAL A 327 -32.11 19.37 8.57
N VAL A 328 -32.11 18.02 8.63
CA VAL A 328 -30.97 17.25 9.13
C VAL A 328 -29.75 17.46 8.23
N LEU A 329 -29.90 17.41 6.91
CA LEU A 329 -28.82 17.65 5.96
C LEU A 329 -28.26 19.08 6.11
N ALA A 330 -29.12 20.09 6.28
CA ALA A 330 -28.69 21.46 6.59
C ALA A 330 -27.89 21.55 7.90
N ASN A 331 -28.35 20.84 8.94
CA ASN A 331 -27.69 20.78 10.25
C ASN A 331 -26.35 20.01 10.22
N ILE A 332 -26.20 19.03 9.33
CA ILE A 332 -24.94 18.33 9.08
C ILE A 332 -23.97 19.26 8.34
N TYR A 333 -24.42 19.93 7.27
CA TYR A 333 -23.58 20.79 6.43
C TYR A 333 -22.98 21.98 7.15
N ARG A 334 -23.79 22.64 8.00
CA ARG A 334 -23.37 23.85 8.71
C ARG A 334 -22.17 23.61 9.62
N LYS A 335 -22.00 22.38 10.12
CA LYS A 335 -20.90 22.01 11.01
C LYS A 335 -19.63 21.89 10.19
N ASP A 336 -18.83 22.95 10.15
CA ASP A 336 -17.58 22.94 9.41
C ASP A 336 -16.62 21.88 9.99
N PRO A 337 -16.25 20.83 9.25
CA PRO A 337 -15.28 19.85 9.73
C PRO A 337 -13.90 20.47 10.02
N ASN A 338 -13.55 21.60 9.40
CA ASN A 338 -12.27 22.28 9.61
C ASN A 338 -12.32 23.40 10.68
N LYS A 339 -13.49 23.76 11.20
CA LYS A 339 -13.69 24.85 12.18
C LYS A 339 -13.10 26.22 11.73
N ARG A 340 -13.03 26.48 10.42
CA ARG A 340 -12.49 27.70 9.80
C ARG A 340 -13.58 28.68 9.38
N GLU A 341 -14.67 28.16 8.83
CA GLU A 341 -15.79 28.94 8.35
C GLU A 341 -16.87 29.08 9.43
N LYS A 342 -17.56 30.23 9.45
CA LYS A 342 -18.68 30.43 10.37
C LYS A 342 -19.85 29.51 9.97
N GLU A 343 -20.43 28.84 10.94
CA GLU A 343 -21.54 27.89 10.70
C GLU A 343 -22.75 28.58 10.04
N GLU A 344 -22.97 29.87 10.32
CA GLU A 344 -24.02 30.68 9.70
C GLU A 344 -23.80 30.88 8.20
N GLU A 345 -22.56 31.13 7.76
CA GLU A 345 -22.23 31.33 6.34
C GLU A 345 -22.43 30.04 5.54
N ARG A 346 -22.03 28.90 6.13
CA ARG A 346 -22.32 27.57 5.55
C ARG A 346 -23.81 27.33 5.43
N LEU A 347 -24.58 27.59 6.49
CA LEU A 347 -26.03 27.41 6.45
C LEU A 347 -26.69 28.32 5.40
N LYS A 348 -26.21 29.56 5.23
CA LYS A 348 -26.65 30.45 4.14
C LYS A 348 -26.44 29.83 2.77
N ARG A 349 -25.25 29.28 2.48
CA ARG A 349 -24.99 28.60 1.19
C ARG A 349 -25.94 27.44 0.94
N PHE A 350 -26.20 26.61 1.95
CA PHE A 350 -27.16 25.52 1.81
C PHE A 350 -28.58 26.04 1.51
N ILE A 351 -29.01 27.11 2.18
CA ILE A 351 -30.32 27.72 1.93
C ILE A 351 -30.40 28.33 0.53
N MET A 352 -29.33 28.97 0.05
CA MET A 352 -29.26 29.49 -1.32
C MET A 352 -29.40 28.38 -2.36
N GLU A 353 -28.83 27.19 -2.09
CA GLU A 353 -28.99 26.02 -2.95
C GLU A 353 -30.47 25.57 -3.05
N LEU A 354 -31.21 25.64 -1.95
CA LEU A 354 -32.65 25.36 -1.95
C LEU A 354 -33.45 26.46 -2.67
N GLN A 355 -33.06 27.72 -2.47
CA GLN A 355 -33.69 28.88 -3.12
C GLN A 355 -33.57 28.85 -4.64
N ALA A 356 -32.46 28.33 -5.15
CA ALA A 356 -32.26 28.17 -6.59
C ALA A 356 -33.32 27.25 -7.24
N LEU A 357 -33.88 26.31 -6.47
CA LEU A 357 -34.94 25.41 -6.92
C LEU A 357 -36.34 25.96 -6.61
N ILE A 358 -36.52 26.54 -5.41
CA ILE A 358 -37.78 27.15 -4.97
C ILE A 358 -37.50 28.55 -4.39
N PRO A 359 -37.68 29.63 -5.17
CA PRO A 359 -37.33 30.99 -4.77
C PRO A 359 -38.03 31.51 -3.50
N ASP A 360 -39.15 30.89 -3.11
CA ASP A 360 -39.96 31.27 -1.95
C ASP A 360 -39.32 30.88 -0.59
N ILE A 361 -38.27 30.05 -0.60
CA ILE A 361 -37.52 29.67 0.61
C ILE A 361 -36.56 30.80 1.03
N LYS A 362 -37.08 32.00 1.29
CA LYS A 362 -36.27 33.15 1.76
C LYS A 362 -36.12 33.11 3.27
N ILE A 363 -34.93 32.73 3.74
CA ILE A 363 -34.61 32.62 5.17
C ILE A 363 -33.37 33.45 5.45
N ASP A 364 -33.53 34.46 6.30
CA ASP A 364 -32.40 35.21 6.85
C ASP A 364 -31.75 34.43 8.00
N VAL A 365 -30.45 34.15 7.86
CA VAL A 365 -29.67 33.37 8.81
C VAL A 365 -28.98 34.32 9.79
N THR A 366 -29.66 34.57 10.91
CA THR A 366 -29.14 35.35 12.03
C THR A 366 -28.67 34.47 13.19
N LYS A 367 -29.43 33.41 13.51
CA LYS A 367 -29.08 32.36 14.48
C LYS A 367 -29.41 31.00 13.87
N ILE A 368 -28.51 30.03 14.05
CA ILE A 368 -28.62 28.70 13.46
C ILE A 368 -29.95 28.02 13.81
N GLU A 369 -30.29 27.93 15.09
CA GLU A 369 -31.51 27.23 15.53
C GLU A 369 -32.78 27.91 14.97
N VAL A 370 -32.79 29.24 14.91
CA VAL A 370 -33.91 30.02 14.35
C VAL A 370 -34.02 29.78 12.84
N ALA A 371 -32.90 29.76 12.12
CA ALA A 371 -32.87 29.50 10.69
C ALA A 371 -33.36 28.08 10.36
N LEU A 372 -32.95 27.06 11.13
CA LEU A 372 -33.42 25.68 10.95
C LEU A 372 -34.93 25.54 11.22
N ARG A 373 -35.48 26.24 12.23
CA ARG A 373 -36.93 26.29 12.48
C ARG A 373 -37.67 26.96 11.34
N LYS A 374 -37.20 28.12 10.88
CA LYS A 374 -37.80 28.83 9.73
C LYS A 374 -37.78 27.97 8.47
N LEU A 375 -36.68 27.24 8.24
CA LEU A 375 -36.59 26.28 7.14
C LEU A 375 -37.68 25.21 7.27
N TYR A 376 -37.79 24.59 8.44
CA TYR A 376 -38.81 23.57 8.69
C TYR A 376 -40.25 24.08 8.48
N GLU A 377 -40.59 25.28 8.97
CA GLU A 377 -41.92 25.87 8.76
C GLU A 377 -42.21 26.12 7.27
N ARG A 378 -41.23 26.63 6.52
CA ARG A 378 -41.39 26.79 5.06
C ARG A 378 -41.57 25.47 4.32
N LEU A 379 -40.90 24.42 4.76
CA LEU A 379 -41.06 23.08 4.18
C LEU A 379 -42.44 22.46 4.50
N LYS A 380 -43.18 22.94 5.52
CA LYS A 380 -44.55 22.49 5.80
C LYS A 380 -45.56 22.95 4.75
N GLU A 381 -45.30 24.10 4.14
CA GLU A 381 -46.16 24.74 3.13
C GLU A 381 -46.06 24.07 1.75
N LEU A 382 -45.08 23.17 1.56
CA LEU A 382 -44.79 22.53 0.27
C LEU A 382 -45.48 21.17 0.10
N ASP A 383 -45.83 20.89 -1.16
CA ASP A 383 -46.36 19.60 -1.61
C ASP A 383 -45.26 18.52 -1.66
N ARG A 384 -45.70 17.27 -1.86
CA ARG A 384 -44.81 16.10 -1.87
C ARG A 384 -43.73 16.18 -2.95
N ASP A 385 -44.08 16.60 -4.16
CA ASP A 385 -43.17 16.57 -5.30
C ASP A 385 -42.11 17.65 -5.14
N SER A 386 -42.50 18.82 -4.65
CA SER A 386 -41.57 19.89 -4.27
C SER A 386 -40.60 19.45 -3.17
N LEU A 387 -41.09 18.75 -2.14
CA LEU A 387 -40.24 18.21 -1.07
C LEU A 387 -39.28 17.12 -1.55
N LEU A 388 -39.72 16.24 -2.46
CA LEU A 388 -38.87 15.21 -3.06
C LEU A 388 -37.74 15.84 -3.86
N ARG A 389 -38.04 16.83 -4.72
CA ARG A 389 -37.02 17.54 -5.50
C ARG A 389 -36.01 18.27 -4.61
N LEU A 390 -36.48 18.90 -3.53
CA LEU A 390 -35.58 19.56 -2.56
C LEU A 390 -34.73 18.56 -1.79
N ALA A 391 -35.29 17.42 -1.38
CA ALA A 391 -34.57 16.37 -0.68
C ALA A 391 -33.49 15.71 -1.56
N GLU A 392 -33.80 15.49 -2.84
CA GLU A 392 -32.84 15.01 -3.83
C GLU A 392 -31.72 16.03 -4.07
N ARG A 393 -32.08 17.31 -4.29
CA ARG A 393 -31.11 18.40 -4.47
C ARG A 393 -30.21 18.55 -3.25
N SER A 394 -30.79 18.50 -2.05
CA SER A 394 -30.07 18.54 -0.78
C SER A 394 -29.09 17.37 -0.67
N SER A 395 -29.56 16.15 -0.96
CA SER A 395 -28.72 14.95 -0.90
C SER A 395 -27.54 15.05 -1.86
N ASN A 396 -27.79 15.45 -3.12
CA ASN A 396 -26.74 15.62 -4.12
C ASN A 396 -25.75 16.74 -3.77
N PHE A 397 -26.23 17.87 -3.25
CA PHE A 397 -25.37 18.95 -2.77
C PHE A 397 -24.44 18.48 -1.65
N ILE A 398 -24.98 17.79 -0.63
CA ILE A 398 -24.17 17.26 0.47
C ILE A 398 -23.15 16.24 -0.02
N LYS A 399 -23.55 15.32 -0.91
CA LYS A 399 -22.63 14.34 -1.48
C LYS A 399 -21.48 15.02 -2.23
N ASN A 400 -21.76 16.02 -3.05
CA ASN A 400 -20.73 16.78 -3.76
C ASN A 400 -19.78 17.51 -2.80
N GLU A 401 -20.30 18.09 -1.72
CA GLU A 401 -19.48 18.74 -0.69
C GLU A 401 -18.67 17.73 0.13
N MET A 402 -19.18 16.52 0.35
CA MET A 402 -18.44 15.41 0.96
C MET A 402 -17.28 14.95 0.07
N ILE A 403 -17.51 14.79 -1.23
CA ILE A 403 -16.47 14.43 -2.21
C ILE A 403 -15.40 15.52 -2.22
N ARG A 404 -15.77 16.79 -2.47
CA ARG A 404 -14.83 17.93 -2.44
C ARG A 404 -14.03 18.02 -1.15
N TYR A 405 -14.66 17.71 -0.01
CA TYR A 405 -13.98 17.72 1.28
C TYR A 405 -12.93 16.61 1.42
N ARG A 406 -13.18 15.42 0.85
CA ARG A 406 -12.29 14.26 0.96
C ARG A 406 -11.22 14.22 -0.12
N THR A 407 -11.52 14.70 -1.31
CA THR A 407 -10.59 14.72 -2.44
C THR A 407 -9.36 15.53 -2.09
N ILE A 408 -8.20 14.96 -2.38
CA ILE A 408 -6.91 15.63 -2.37
C ILE A 408 -6.50 15.73 -3.84
N GLU A 409 -6.03 16.91 -4.26
CA GLU A 409 -5.57 17.07 -5.64
C GLU A 409 -4.44 16.07 -5.93
N PRO A 410 -4.50 15.32 -7.05
CA PRO A 410 -3.48 14.33 -7.39
C PRO A 410 -2.07 14.92 -7.44
N SER A 411 -1.92 16.16 -7.88
CA SER A 411 -0.66 16.91 -7.89
C SER A 411 -0.05 17.07 -6.50
N LEU A 412 -0.85 17.46 -5.51
CA LEU A 412 -0.41 17.61 -4.11
C LEU A 412 -0.03 16.26 -3.50
N LEU A 413 -0.78 15.21 -3.85
CA LEU A 413 -0.46 13.86 -3.41
C LEU A 413 0.87 13.38 -4.00
N ILE A 414 1.12 13.61 -5.30
CA ILE A 414 2.41 13.31 -5.96
C ILE A 414 3.55 14.00 -5.23
N GLU A 415 3.41 15.30 -4.98
CA GLU A 415 4.42 16.08 -4.27
C GLU A 415 4.74 15.45 -2.91
N LYS A 416 3.71 15.06 -2.15
CA LYS A 416 3.90 14.38 -0.86
C LYS A 416 4.53 13.01 -0.99
N ILE A 417 4.08 12.18 -1.94
CA ILE A 417 4.63 10.84 -2.12
C ILE A 417 6.10 10.91 -2.51
N ALA A 418 6.50 11.86 -3.35
CA ALA A 418 7.90 12.09 -3.72
C ALA A 418 8.80 12.47 -2.51
N THR A 419 8.21 12.94 -1.39
CA THR A 419 8.98 13.14 -0.14
C THR A 419 9.23 11.84 0.63
N TYR A 420 8.42 10.80 0.43
CA TYR A 420 8.56 9.51 1.12
C TYR A 420 9.18 8.44 0.24
N ILE A 421 9.01 8.52 -1.08
CA ILE A 421 9.61 7.61 -2.04
C ILE A 421 10.43 8.44 -3.02
N ASN A 422 11.74 8.20 -3.05
CA ASN A 422 12.63 8.80 -4.04
C ASN A 422 13.01 7.77 -5.09
N ILE A 423 12.59 8.01 -6.33
CA ILE A 423 12.84 7.13 -7.47
C ILE A 423 14.00 7.67 -8.30
N GLY A 424 15.01 6.84 -8.57
CA GLY A 424 16.06 7.12 -9.57
C GLY A 424 17.01 8.28 -9.22
N TYR A 425 17.32 8.49 -7.93
CA TYR A 425 18.16 9.60 -7.44
C TYR A 425 17.66 11.00 -7.84
N GLN A 426 16.34 11.20 -7.99
CA GLN A 426 15.83 12.53 -8.26
C GLN A 426 16.13 13.47 -7.08
N LYS A 427 17.23 14.22 -7.20
CA LYS A 427 17.55 15.33 -6.31
C LYS A 427 16.57 16.46 -6.58
N LYS A 428 15.75 16.78 -5.57
CA LYS A 428 15.20 18.11 -5.24
C LYS A 428 14.38 18.90 -6.27
N LYS A 429 14.35 18.57 -7.57
CA LYS A 429 13.61 19.34 -8.58
C LYS A 429 12.08 19.29 -8.36
N LEU A 430 11.55 18.22 -7.78
CA LEU A 430 10.16 18.13 -7.31
C LEU A 430 9.96 18.66 -5.87
N LEU A 431 11.04 19.00 -5.14
CA LEU A 431 11.02 19.38 -3.72
C LEU A 431 11.27 20.89 -3.53
N GLU A 432 10.85 21.72 -4.48
CA GLU A 432 10.98 23.17 -4.36
C GLU A 432 10.11 23.70 -3.22
N LYS A 433 10.76 23.92 -2.08
CA LYS A 433 10.28 24.52 -0.83
C LYS A 433 9.08 23.77 -0.23
N PRO A 434 9.24 23.07 0.91
CA PRO A 434 8.07 22.74 1.72
C PRO A 434 7.32 24.05 1.97
N GLY A 435 6.08 24.12 1.50
CA GLY A 435 5.23 25.30 1.69
C GLY A 435 5.31 25.75 3.15
N ARG A 436 5.25 27.06 3.40
CA ARG A 436 5.15 27.59 4.77
C ARG A 436 3.82 27.13 5.37
N GLY A 437 3.82 25.93 5.95
CA GLY A 437 2.66 25.26 6.52
C GLY A 437 2.87 24.95 7.99
N SER A 438 1.77 24.75 8.71
CA SER A 438 1.81 24.26 10.09
C SER A 438 2.34 22.82 10.16
N THR A 439 2.87 22.43 11.31
CA THR A 439 3.29 21.04 11.57
C THR A 439 2.08 20.16 11.87
N CYS A 440 1.97 19.01 11.21
CA CYS A 440 0.91 18.04 11.45
C CYS A 440 0.97 17.51 12.88
N SER A 441 -0.17 17.50 13.56
CA SER A 441 -0.30 17.00 14.94
C SER A 441 -0.12 15.48 15.06
N ILE A 442 -0.29 14.72 13.97
CA ILE A 442 -0.13 13.26 13.93
C ILE A 442 1.30 12.86 13.55
N CYS A 443 1.74 13.19 12.34
CA CYS A 443 3.02 12.68 11.80
C CYS A 443 4.19 13.66 11.87
N ARG A 444 3.93 14.93 12.26
CA ARG A 444 4.89 16.05 12.29
C ARG A 444 5.38 16.56 10.93
N ASP A 445 4.75 16.14 9.84
CA ASP A 445 5.05 16.64 8.50
C ASP A 445 4.39 18.00 8.23
N THR A 446 4.88 18.73 7.23
CA THR A 446 4.30 20.01 6.82
C THR A 446 2.90 19.83 6.24
N VAL A 447 1.94 20.59 6.75
CA VAL A 447 0.55 20.62 6.28
C VAL A 447 0.41 21.64 5.15
N ILE A 448 0.00 21.19 3.96
CA ILE A 448 -0.33 22.08 2.85
C ILE A 448 -1.85 22.25 2.76
N LEU A 449 -2.59 21.14 2.87
CA LEU A 449 -4.05 21.14 2.94
C LEU A 449 -4.49 20.74 4.35
N GLU A 450 -4.80 21.75 5.16
CA GLU A 450 -5.17 21.52 6.55
C GLU A 450 -6.51 20.80 6.70
N LYS A 451 -6.48 19.68 7.40
CA LYS A 451 -7.64 19.01 8.00
C LYS A 451 -7.59 19.18 9.51
N SER A 452 -8.74 19.14 10.19
CA SER A 452 -8.75 19.19 11.66
C SER A 452 -8.50 17.82 12.27
N LEU A 453 -7.87 17.78 13.45
CA LEU A 453 -7.75 16.55 14.24
C LEU A 453 -9.10 15.91 14.54
N THR A 454 -10.13 16.72 14.84
CA THR A 454 -11.49 16.21 15.07
C THR A 454 -12.03 15.47 13.85
N SER A 455 -11.81 15.99 12.64
CA SER A 455 -12.23 15.33 11.40
C SER A 455 -11.47 14.03 11.15
N PHE A 456 -10.14 14.04 11.32
CA PHE A 456 -9.32 12.84 11.22
C PHE A 456 -9.83 11.73 12.16
N LEU A 457 -10.12 12.06 13.42
CA LEU A 457 -10.62 11.10 14.40
C LEU A 457 -12.02 10.58 14.09
N GLN A 458 -12.86 11.37 13.42
CA GLN A 458 -14.17 10.91 12.95
C GLN A 458 -14.04 9.89 11.82
N GLU A 459 -13.15 10.12 10.85
CA GLU A 459 -12.88 9.15 9.78
C GLU A 459 -12.18 7.90 10.34
N LEU A 460 -11.23 8.04 11.27
CA LEU A 460 -10.63 6.92 12.00
C LEU A 460 -11.69 6.08 12.72
N LYS A 461 -12.61 6.72 13.47
CA LYS A 461 -13.70 6.00 14.14
C LYS A 461 -14.63 5.29 13.16
N LYS A 462 -14.84 5.86 11.98
CA LYS A 462 -15.74 5.31 10.96
C LYS A 462 -15.12 4.12 10.22
N GLY A 463 -13.90 4.30 9.69
CA GLY A 463 -13.27 3.36 8.77
C GLY A 463 -12.28 2.38 9.42
N VAL A 464 -11.84 2.68 10.64
CA VAL A 464 -10.70 1.98 11.26
C VAL A 464 -11.10 1.34 12.59
N ILE A 465 -11.47 2.13 13.60
CA ILE A 465 -11.79 1.61 14.94
C ILE A 465 -13.17 2.08 15.39
N GLY A 466 -14.19 1.25 15.11
CA GLY A 466 -15.60 1.56 15.33
C GLY A 466 -15.98 1.98 16.75
N ARG A 467 -15.23 1.51 17.76
CA ARG A 467 -15.50 1.74 19.19
C ARG A 467 -14.59 2.78 19.85
N ILE A 468 -13.75 3.50 19.10
CA ILE A 468 -12.93 4.56 19.70
C ILE A 468 -13.83 5.59 20.39
N ASN A 469 -13.55 5.84 21.67
CA ASN A 469 -14.09 6.98 22.37
C ASN A 469 -13.13 8.17 22.18
N ILE A 470 -13.47 9.08 21.28
CA ILE A 470 -12.62 10.20 20.87
C ILE A 470 -12.30 11.12 22.06
N SER A 471 -13.20 11.21 23.05
CA SER A 471 -13.00 12.00 24.27
C SER A 471 -11.93 11.43 25.21
N GLU A 472 -11.58 10.16 25.08
CA GLU A 472 -10.60 9.45 25.90
C GLU A 472 -9.22 9.33 25.22
N LEU A 473 -9.08 9.87 24.01
CA LEU A 473 -7.82 9.83 23.28
C LEU A 473 -6.80 10.82 23.87
N PHE A 474 -5.58 10.33 24.07
CA PHE A 474 -4.45 11.12 24.55
C PHE A 474 -3.68 11.73 23.37
N HIS A 475 -3.29 13.01 23.48
CA HIS A 475 -2.45 13.69 22.49
C HIS A 475 -1.33 14.47 23.18
N SER A 476 -0.08 14.25 22.77
CA SER A 476 1.11 14.79 23.43
C SER A 476 1.11 16.33 23.49
N ASP A 477 0.71 17.01 22.42
CA ASP A 477 0.62 18.49 22.41
C ASP A 477 -0.40 19.08 23.40
N LEU A 478 -1.37 18.28 23.87
CA LEU A 478 -2.37 18.71 24.86
C LEU A 478 -1.88 18.49 26.29
N GLN A 479 -1.09 17.43 26.53
CA GLN A 479 -0.52 17.16 27.86
C GLN A 479 0.53 18.18 28.27
N GLY A 480 1.25 18.78 27.31
CA GLY A 480 2.21 19.86 27.59
C GLY A 480 1.58 21.17 28.07
N LYS A 481 0.25 21.27 28.14
CA LYS A 481 -0.50 22.48 28.55
C LYS A 481 -1.64 22.14 29.52
N PRO A 482 -1.34 21.70 30.75
CA PRO A 482 -2.37 21.27 31.73
C PRO A 482 -3.38 22.37 32.11
N GLU A 483 -3.06 23.64 31.87
CA GLU A 483 -3.92 24.78 32.17
C GLU A 483 -5.00 25.08 31.13
N LYS A 484 -5.00 24.42 29.95
CA LYS A 484 -5.97 24.70 28.88
C LYS A 484 -6.57 23.43 28.26
N ILE A 485 -7.84 23.21 28.63
CA ILE A 485 -8.91 22.45 27.94
C ILE A 485 -8.93 20.94 28.19
N GLY A 486 -10.11 20.47 28.65
CA GLY A 486 -10.48 19.06 28.74
C GLY A 486 -11.04 18.51 27.42
N SER A 487 -10.79 17.23 27.14
CA SER A 487 -11.19 16.49 25.93
C SER A 487 -10.64 17.04 24.59
N ILE A 488 -10.15 16.12 23.75
CA ILE A 488 -9.64 16.38 22.39
C ILE A 488 -10.67 17.12 21.50
N GLU A 489 -11.95 16.99 21.81
CA GLU A 489 -13.08 17.57 21.04
C GLU A 489 -13.15 19.10 21.16
N GLN A 490 -12.67 19.64 22.28
CA GLN A 490 -12.68 21.08 22.57
C GLN A 490 -11.49 21.81 21.94
N VAL A 491 -10.54 21.07 21.35
CA VAL A 491 -9.36 21.63 20.71
C VAL A 491 -9.75 22.26 19.37
N LYS A 492 -9.46 23.56 19.23
CA LYS A 492 -9.80 24.34 18.04
C LYS A 492 -8.73 24.32 16.94
N LYS A 493 -7.47 24.01 17.24
CA LYS A 493 -6.34 24.20 16.30
C LYS A 493 -5.25 23.11 16.44
N LEU A 494 -5.57 21.89 16.01
CA LEU A 494 -4.57 20.85 15.76
C LEU A 494 -4.71 20.39 14.29
N PRO A 495 -3.79 20.82 13.41
CA PRO A 495 -3.86 20.50 11.99
C PRO A 495 -3.36 19.08 11.71
N VAL A 496 -4.06 18.38 10.83
CA VAL A 496 -3.67 17.08 10.30
C VAL A 496 -3.34 17.25 8.82
N CYS A 497 -2.23 16.66 8.37
CA CYS A 497 -1.84 16.75 6.96
C CYS A 497 -2.73 15.85 6.10
N GLU A 498 -2.81 16.25 4.84
CA GLU A 498 -3.41 15.52 3.73
C GLU A 498 -2.98 14.05 3.68
N THR A 499 -1.71 13.71 3.93
CA THR A 499 -1.22 12.32 3.89
C THR A 499 -1.84 11.45 4.99
N CYS A 500 -1.82 11.90 6.25
CA CYS A 500 -2.42 11.12 7.34
C CYS A 500 -3.94 11.00 7.18
N TYR A 501 -4.58 12.09 6.75
CA TYR A 501 -6.02 12.07 6.50
C TYR A 501 -6.38 11.10 5.36
N PHE A 502 -5.60 11.12 4.29
CA PHE A 502 -5.71 10.19 3.18
C PHE A 502 -5.54 8.73 3.60
N GLU A 503 -4.48 8.42 4.36
CA GLU A 503 -4.19 7.07 4.84
C GLU A 503 -5.36 6.49 5.63
N VAL A 504 -6.02 7.29 6.47
CA VAL A 504 -7.17 6.82 7.28
C VAL A 504 -8.41 6.49 6.44
N ILE A 505 -8.53 7.08 5.25
CA ILE A 505 -9.66 6.84 4.34
C ILE A 505 -9.37 5.66 3.41
N VAL A 506 -8.15 5.59 2.86
CA VAL A 506 -7.82 4.64 1.80
C VAL A 506 -7.14 3.38 2.32
N ALA A 507 -6.15 3.49 3.22
CA ALA A 507 -5.38 2.32 3.65
C ALA A 507 -6.20 1.17 4.25
N PRO A 508 -7.22 1.42 5.10
CA PRO A 508 -8.04 0.36 5.67
C PRO A 508 -8.74 -0.49 4.61
N LYS A 509 -9.10 0.12 3.48
CA LYS A 509 -9.88 -0.52 2.42
C LYS A 509 -9.02 -1.39 1.52
N HIS A 510 -7.79 -0.98 1.24
CA HIS A 510 -6.89 -1.72 0.35
C HIS A 510 -6.04 -2.75 1.07
N ILE A 511 -5.60 -2.42 2.29
CA ILE A 511 -4.71 -3.31 3.03
C ILE A 511 -5.57 -4.37 3.73
N GLY A 512 -6.85 -4.09 4.02
CA GLY A 512 -7.72 -4.95 4.84
C GLY A 512 -7.36 -4.88 6.33
N TYR A 513 -6.49 -3.94 6.71
CA TYR A 513 -5.99 -3.73 8.06
C TYR A 513 -6.51 -2.40 8.58
N MET A 514 -7.13 -2.41 9.76
CA MET A 514 -6.73 -1.58 10.90
C MET A 514 -7.63 -1.85 12.15
N ASP A 515 -7.92 -3.11 12.47
CA ASP A 515 -8.31 -3.42 13.86
C ASP A 515 -7.04 -3.47 14.72
N GLY A 516 -6.64 -2.29 15.19
CA GLY A 516 -5.62 -2.08 16.22
C GLY A 516 -4.18 -1.95 15.72
N LEU A 517 -3.79 -0.73 15.28
CA LEU A 517 -2.45 -0.07 15.41
C LEU A 517 -1.13 -0.88 15.28
N TRP A 518 -1.16 -2.12 14.82
CA TRP A 518 -0.04 -3.05 14.82
C TRP A 518 -0.15 -3.89 13.56
N ALA A 519 0.27 -3.33 12.44
CA ALA A 519 0.94 -4.21 11.50
C ALA A 519 2.23 -4.62 12.20
N TYR A 520 2.34 -5.89 12.58
CA TYR A 520 3.62 -6.59 12.51
C TYR A 520 4.08 -6.48 11.05
N VAL A 521 4.53 -5.29 10.64
CA VAL A 521 5.61 -5.23 9.69
C VAL A 521 6.71 -5.94 10.47
N LEU A 522 6.92 -7.21 10.17
CA LEU A 522 8.15 -7.89 10.52
C LEU A 522 9.25 -7.06 9.82
N THR A 523 9.64 -5.95 10.43
CA THR A 523 10.71 -5.04 9.99
C THR A 523 12.07 -5.67 10.22
N TYR A 524 12.14 -6.99 10.04
CA TYR A 524 13.34 -7.79 10.00
C TYR A 524 13.37 -8.46 8.64
N TYR A 525 13.29 -7.65 7.58
CA TYR A 525 13.69 -8.12 6.26
C TYR A 525 15.15 -7.73 6.08
N PRO A 526 16.12 -8.66 6.24
CA PRO A 526 17.37 -8.55 5.53
C PRO A 526 17.09 -8.36 4.02
N VAL A 527 18.13 -8.09 3.24
CA VAL A 527 18.00 -8.03 1.77
C VAL A 527 17.23 -9.25 1.26
N ILE A 528 16.17 -9.00 0.51
CA ILE A 528 15.35 -10.03 -0.11
C ILE A 528 15.15 -9.71 -1.59
N PRO A 529 15.34 -10.67 -2.51
CA PRO A 529 15.04 -10.42 -3.91
C PRO A 529 13.57 -10.15 -4.13
N ILE A 530 13.27 -9.22 -5.03
CA ILE A 530 11.89 -8.87 -5.37
C ILE A 530 11.16 -10.09 -5.96
N ASP A 531 11.83 -10.91 -6.76
CA ASP A 531 11.23 -12.16 -7.28
C ASP A 531 10.91 -13.17 -6.16
N LEU A 532 11.72 -13.23 -5.10
CA LEU A 532 11.43 -14.05 -3.93
C LEU A 532 10.22 -13.51 -3.17
N LEU A 533 10.10 -12.18 -3.00
CA LEU A 533 8.90 -11.58 -2.41
C LEU A 533 7.64 -11.93 -3.20
N LYS A 534 7.67 -11.85 -4.54
CA LYS A 534 6.56 -12.25 -5.41
C LYS A 534 6.23 -13.73 -5.27
N THR A 535 7.24 -14.59 -5.20
CA THR A 535 7.07 -16.04 -5.00
C THR A 535 6.35 -16.33 -3.68
N LEU A 536 6.82 -15.72 -2.59
CA LEU A 536 6.24 -15.89 -1.26
C LEU A 536 4.83 -15.32 -1.17
N ARG A 537 4.57 -14.18 -1.82
CA ARG A 537 3.22 -13.59 -1.91
C ARG A 537 2.25 -14.56 -2.58
N TYR A 538 2.57 -15.06 -3.77
CA TYR A 538 1.74 -16.04 -4.49
C TYR A 538 1.51 -17.31 -3.67
N THR A 539 2.55 -17.81 -3.02
CA THR A 539 2.46 -18.98 -2.12
C THR A 539 1.49 -18.72 -0.96
N ALA A 540 1.57 -17.54 -0.34
CA ALA A 540 0.70 -17.15 0.76
C ALA A 540 -0.77 -16.98 0.31
N GLU A 541 -1.01 -16.38 -0.84
CA GLU A 541 -2.35 -16.20 -1.43
C GLU A 541 -3.01 -17.56 -1.70
N GLU A 542 -2.29 -18.50 -2.33
CA GLU A 542 -2.75 -19.87 -2.60
C GLU A 542 -3.05 -20.68 -1.33
N ILE A 543 -2.22 -20.55 -0.28
CA ILE A 543 -2.43 -21.27 0.98
C ILE A 543 -3.61 -20.69 1.77
N THR A 544 -3.75 -19.36 1.79
CA THR A 544 -4.77 -18.67 2.60
C THR A 544 -6.12 -18.58 1.88
N GLY A 545 -6.15 -18.74 0.56
CA GLY A 545 -7.34 -18.53 -0.27
C GLY A 545 -7.77 -17.06 -0.36
N ILE A 546 -6.91 -16.13 0.09
CA ILE A 546 -7.14 -14.69 0.04
C ILE A 546 -6.41 -14.15 -1.18
N THR A 547 -7.14 -13.87 -2.25
CA THR A 547 -6.66 -13.09 -3.40
C THR A 547 -6.92 -11.61 -3.13
N ARG A 548 -5.91 -10.76 -3.34
CA ARG A 548 -6.04 -9.31 -3.23
C ARG A 548 -6.66 -8.69 -4.48
#